data_AF-A0A7C4A4B9-F1
#
_entry.id   AF-A0A7C4A4B9-F1
#
_cell.length_a   1.000
_cell.length_b   1.000
_cell.length_c   1.000
_cell.angle_alpha   90.00
_cell.angle_beta   90.00
_cell.angle_gamma   90.00
#
_symmetry.space_group_name_H-M   'P 1'
#
loop_
_entity.id
_entity.type
_entity.pdbx_description
1 polymer ?
#
loop_
_entity_poly.entity_id
_entity_poly.type
_entity_poly.pdbx_seq_one_letter_code
_entity_poly.pdbx_strand_id
1 'polypeptide(L)'
;MKFPRLILLILSLTLMIPALVHAQDGTISTETGTALIEQDAAMAVKIREIISELDGYDDVTVAVSSGVVTLRGTTLEASAGEKLVDLVERIDGVVAIENNVTTSTDLAERISPAVERFLSRVKQVLAFIPLALVGLFAFGLIVFIGFFVARQKNPWDKLAPNPFIADIYRTIIRLAFISFGVVVALDILGATALLSTILGAAGIIGLALGFAVRDTVENFIASLLLSIRQPFRPNDTIEIGGDVGKVIRLTSRATILLSLDGNHIRIPNATVFKSRIINYTRNRGRRFQFPMHIPANEDPGKALDRGVAELQRLDFVLEKPAPTGWIENVDNSGTNLCFAGWIDQHESHFQHARGEAMRLLKLALEKPRNSRAKAPEVRDVSAQKAGAEDADLIKLVESDREANSEGDLLTRDGMDE
;
A
#
# COMPACT_ATOMS: atom_id res chain seq x y z
N MET A 1 3.91 -18.69 -29.75
CA MET A 1 4.69 -19.58 -30.66
C MET A 1 6.12 -19.69 -30.16
N LYS A 2 6.62 -20.92 -29.97
CA LYS A 2 8.01 -21.40 -30.10
C LYS A 2 9.20 -20.59 -29.51
N PHE A 3 9.72 -21.08 -28.38
CA PHE A 3 11.16 -21.32 -28.15
C PHE A 3 11.65 -22.54 -28.99
N PRO A 4 12.93 -23.01 -28.94
CA PRO A 4 14.26 -22.37 -28.81
C PRO A 4 15.24 -22.88 -29.92
N ARG A 5 16.57 -22.62 -29.83
CA ARG A 5 17.71 -23.55 -30.14
C ARG A 5 19.07 -22.85 -30.37
N LEU A 6 20.02 -23.02 -29.46
CA LEU A 6 21.49 -23.19 -29.64
C LEU A 6 22.12 -23.39 -28.23
N ILE A 7 22.85 -24.44 -27.83
CA ILE A 7 23.30 -25.73 -28.41
C ILE A 7 24.62 -25.73 -29.22
N LEU A 8 25.69 -26.13 -28.51
CA LEU A 8 26.92 -26.85 -28.92
C LEU A 8 27.73 -26.38 -30.17
N LEU A 9 28.87 -25.75 -29.88
CA LEU A 9 30.21 -25.99 -30.46
C LEU A 9 31.17 -25.62 -29.31
N ILE A 10 32.15 -26.41 -28.86
CA ILE A 10 33.31 -26.95 -29.58
C ILE A 10 33.72 -28.28 -28.91
N LEU A 11 33.79 -29.37 -29.68
CA LEU A 11 34.45 -30.62 -29.31
C LEU A 11 35.01 -31.27 -30.58
N SER A 12 36.34 -31.27 -30.73
CA SER A 12 37.09 -31.96 -31.78
C SER A 12 38.49 -32.22 -31.20
N LEU A 13 38.85 -33.43 -30.75
CA LEU A 13 39.03 -34.71 -31.44
C LEU A 13 40.42 -34.84 -32.09
N THR A 14 41.15 -35.90 -31.68
CA THR A 14 42.42 -36.44 -32.26
C THR A 14 43.69 -35.55 -32.17
N LEU A 15 44.92 -36.09 -32.14
CA LEU A 15 45.43 -37.41 -32.57
C LEU A 15 46.61 -37.92 -31.70
N MET A 16 46.86 -39.24 -31.73
CA MET A 16 48.03 -39.94 -31.16
C MET A 16 49.31 -39.78 -32.02
N ILE A 17 50.50 -39.83 -31.40
CA ILE A 17 51.81 -40.12 -32.03
C ILE A 17 52.63 -41.01 -31.07
N PRO A 18 53.27 -42.11 -31.51
CA PRO A 18 54.03 -43.01 -30.65
C PRO A 18 55.56 -42.87 -30.73
N ALA A 19 56.22 -43.32 -29.64
CA ALA A 19 57.55 -43.93 -29.55
C ALA A 19 58.83 -43.13 -29.91
N LEU A 20 59.77 -43.11 -28.94
CA LEU A 20 61.14 -43.53 -29.20
C LEU A 20 61.73 -44.22 -27.97
N VAL A 21 62.30 -45.41 -28.15
CA VAL A 21 63.05 -46.16 -27.13
C VAL A 21 64.51 -45.65 -27.12
N HIS A 22 65.12 -45.57 -25.95
CA HIS A 22 66.59 -45.56 -25.82
C HIS A 22 67.02 -46.80 -25.05
N ALA A 23 67.95 -47.56 -25.64
CA ALA A 23 68.67 -48.62 -24.97
C ALA A 23 70.06 -48.10 -24.59
N GLN A 24 70.55 -48.48 -23.41
CA GLN A 24 71.92 -48.21 -23.02
C GLN A 24 72.47 -49.44 -22.28
N ASP A 25 73.44 -50.11 -22.89
CA ASP A 25 74.09 -51.29 -22.32
C ASP A 25 74.96 -50.91 -21.10
N GLY A 26 74.75 -51.61 -19.99
CA GLY A 26 75.59 -51.54 -18.79
C GLY A 26 76.28 -52.88 -18.53
N THR A 27 77.59 -52.93 -18.72
CA THR A 27 78.42 -54.13 -18.46
C THR A 27 78.43 -54.51 -16.98
N ILE A 28 78.11 -55.77 -16.66
CA ILE A 28 78.14 -56.30 -15.30
C ILE A 28 79.56 -56.81 -14.96
N SER A 29 80.15 -56.25 -13.90
CA SER A 29 81.35 -56.81 -13.24
C SER A 29 80.93 -57.53 -11.96
N THR A 30 81.24 -58.82 -11.84
CA THR A 30 80.90 -59.62 -10.66
C THR A 30 81.96 -59.51 -9.56
N GLU A 31 81.60 -58.92 -8.42
CA GLU A 31 82.36 -59.05 -7.17
C GLU A 31 81.70 -60.06 -6.20
N THR A 32 82.50 -60.59 -5.26
CA THR A 32 82.22 -61.84 -4.55
C THR A 32 81.12 -61.71 -3.47
N GLY A 33 80.18 -62.66 -3.46
CA GLY A 33 78.87 -62.59 -2.79
C GLY A 33 78.80 -62.67 -1.25
N THR A 34 79.74 -62.08 -0.51
CA THR A 34 79.60 -61.84 0.94
C THR A 34 79.52 -60.36 1.30
N ALA A 35 80.22 -59.47 0.59
CA ALA A 35 80.13 -58.02 0.83
C ALA A 35 78.76 -57.45 0.36
N LEU A 36 78.23 -57.98 -0.74
CA LEU A 36 76.96 -57.54 -1.33
C LEU A 36 75.77 -57.69 -0.36
N ILE A 37 75.75 -58.74 0.47
CA ILE A 37 74.60 -59.04 1.36
C ILE A 37 74.48 -58.00 2.48
N GLU A 38 75.60 -57.56 3.05
CA GLU A 38 75.61 -56.54 4.11
C GLU A 38 75.28 -55.14 3.54
N GLN A 39 75.75 -54.86 2.31
CA GLN A 39 75.46 -53.62 1.60
C GLN A 39 74.01 -53.52 1.13
N ASP A 40 73.42 -54.60 0.59
CA ASP A 40 71.99 -54.70 0.23
C ASP A 40 71.10 -54.46 1.46
N ALA A 41 71.45 -55.05 2.61
CA ALA A 41 70.69 -54.88 3.85
C ALA A 41 70.72 -53.44 4.37
N ALA A 42 71.89 -52.79 4.34
CA ALA A 42 72.02 -51.37 4.71
C ALA A 42 71.22 -50.46 3.76
N MET A 43 71.24 -50.73 2.45
CA MET A 43 70.49 -49.99 1.45
C MET A 43 68.97 -50.15 1.65
N ALA A 44 68.48 -51.36 1.92
CA ALA A 44 67.07 -51.62 2.19
C ALA A 44 66.52 -50.86 3.41
N VAL A 45 67.32 -50.74 4.48
CA VAL A 45 66.95 -49.98 5.69
C VAL A 45 66.86 -48.48 5.37
N LYS A 46 67.87 -47.92 4.71
CA LYS A 46 67.92 -46.49 4.36
C LYS A 46 66.76 -46.06 3.45
N ILE A 47 66.41 -46.89 2.45
CA ILE A 47 65.28 -46.60 1.56
C ILE A 47 63.96 -46.62 2.33
N ARG A 48 63.78 -47.58 3.25
CA ARG A 48 62.56 -47.68 4.08
C ARG A 48 62.38 -46.47 5.00
N GLU A 49 63.47 -45.97 5.60
CA GLU A 49 63.45 -44.78 6.45
C GLU A 49 62.99 -43.55 5.65
N ILE A 50 63.58 -43.30 4.48
CA ILE A 50 63.19 -42.20 3.57
C ILE A 50 61.72 -42.28 3.16
N ILE A 51 61.22 -43.48 2.83
CA ILE A 51 59.81 -43.66 2.43
C ILE A 51 58.87 -43.44 3.62
N SER A 52 59.27 -43.81 4.84
CA SER A 52 58.46 -43.60 6.05
C SER A 52 58.35 -42.14 6.52
N GLU A 53 59.18 -41.23 6.00
CA GLU A 53 59.04 -39.78 6.21
C GLU A 53 58.10 -39.10 5.19
N LEU A 54 57.58 -39.84 4.19
CA LEU A 54 56.78 -39.30 3.10
C LEU A 54 55.31 -39.71 3.22
N ASP A 55 54.42 -38.73 3.44
CA ASP A 55 52.97 -38.95 3.51
C ASP A 55 52.42 -39.66 2.26
N GLY A 56 51.67 -40.75 2.46
CA GLY A 56 50.95 -41.46 1.38
C GLY A 56 51.67 -42.66 0.77
N TYR A 57 52.76 -43.13 1.38
CA TYR A 57 53.49 -44.35 0.99
C TYR A 57 53.50 -45.44 2.06
N ASP A 58 52.61 -45.34 3.07
CA ASP A 58 52.57 -46.21 4.26
C ASP A 58 52.40 -47.71 3.96
N ASP A 59 51.85 -48.05 2.79
CA ASP A 59 51.62 -49.43 2.31
C ASP A 59 52.75 -49.94 1.38
N VAL A 60 53.84 -49.17 1.18
CA VAL A 60 54.94 -49.53 0.29
C VAL A 60 56.07 -50.25 1.05
N THR A 61 56.22 -51.54 0.76
CA THR A 61 57.31 -52.39 1.25
C THR A 61 58.47 -52.43 0.26
N VAL A 62 59.70 -52.39 0.79
CA VAL A 62 60.95 -52.43 0.02
C VAL A 62 61.80 -53.64 0.41
N ALA A 63 62.28 -54.36 -0.61
CA ALA A 63 63.30 -55.41 -0.48
C ALA A 63 64.39 -55.23 -1.55
N VAL A 64 65.65 -55.46 -1.16
CA VAL A 64 66.84 -55.28 -2.00
C VAL A 64 67.59 -56.60 -2.11
N SER A 65 68.06 -56.95 -3.30
CA SER A 65 68.93 -58.11 -3.51
C SER A 65 69.83 -57.93 -4.73
N SER A 66 71.14 -58.13 -4.55
CA SER A 66 72.17 -57.95 -5.58
C SER A 66 72.10 -56.57 -6.26
N GLY A 67 71.87 -55.50 -5.49
CA GLY A 67 71.69 -54.15 -6.01
C GLY A 67 70.35 -53.88 -6.73
N VAL A 68 69.45 -54.87 -6.83
CA VAL A 68 68.11 -54.69 -7.39
C VAL A 68 67.13 -54.29 -6.28
N VAL A 69 66.48 -53.14 -6.42
CA VAL A 69 65.46 -52.65 -5.47
C VAL A 69 64.08 -53.03 -5.97
N THR A 70 63.35 -53.82 -5.20
CA THR A 70 61.96 -54.19 -5.48
C THR A 70 61.01 -53.37 -4.61
N LEU A 71 60.09 -52.64 -5.24
CA LEU A 71 59.07 -51.83 -4.57
C LEU A 71 57.70 -52.51 -4.73
N ARG A 72 56.99 -52.79 -3.63
CA ARG A 72 55.69 -53.47 -3.63
C ARG A 72 54.73 -52.81 -2.65
N GLY A 73 53.52 -52.48 -3.10
CA GLY A 73 52.51 -51.86 -2.25
C GLY A 73 51.43 -51.15 -3.05
N THR A 74 50.60 -50.35 -2.38
CA THR A 74 49.63 -49.48 -3.04
C THR A 74 49.85 -48.00 -2.74
N THR A 75 49.46 -47.14 -3.70
CA THR A 75 49.48 -45.68 -3.56
C THR A 75 48.20 -45.04 -4.10
N LEU A 76 47.87 -43.84 -3.61
CA LEU A 76 46.63 -43.12 -3.94
C LEU A 76 46.71 -42.27 -5.22
N GLU A 77 47.92 -41.97 -5.70
CA GLU A 77 48.17 -41.16 -6.90
C GLU A 77 48.99 -41.95 -7.92
N ALA A 78 48.53 -41.97 -9.19
CA ALA A 78 49.18 -42.75 -10.25
C ALA A 78 50.64 -42.34 -10.52
N SER A 79 51.00 -41.06 -10.34
CA SER A 79 52.37 -40.56 -10.51
C SER A 79 53.24 -40.73 -9.26
N ALA A 80 52.69 -41.14 -8.11
CA ALA A 80 53.47 -41.38 -6.89
C ALA A 80 54.40 -42.61 -7.04
N GLY A 81 53.97 -43.63 -7.80
CA GLY A 81 54.81 -44.78 -8.14
C GLY A 81 56.02 -44.41 -9.00
N GLU A 82 55.89 -43.44 -9.93
CA GLU A 82 56.99 -42.94 -10.75
C GLU A 82 57.95 -42.07 -9.92
N LYS A 83 57.42 -41.13 -9.13
CA LYS A 83 58.21 -40.28 -8.22
C LYS A 83 59.04 -41.08 -7.21
N LEU A 84 58.54 -42.24 -6.76
CA LEU A 84 59.30 -43.17 -5.92
C LEU A 84 60.50 -43.78 -6.65
N VAL A 85 60.34 -44.17 -7.91
CA VAL A 85 61.43 -44.69 -8.74
C VAL A 85 62.50 -43.62 -8.93
N ASP A 86 62.12 -42.40 -9.32
CA ASP A 86 63.03 -41.25 -9.47
C ASP A 86 63.81 -40.94 -8.17
N LEU A 87 63.18 -41.13 -7.00
CA LEU A 87 63.81 -40.89 -5.70
C LEU A 87 64.81 -41.99 -5.32
N VAL A 88 64.48 -43.25 -5.62
CA VAL A 88 65.32 -44.43 -5.32
C VAL A 88 66.47 -44.56 -6.31
N GLU A 89 66.30 -44.20 -7.59
CA GLU A 89 67.36 -44.19 -8.61
C GLU A 89 68.50 -43.22 -8.25
N ARG A 90 68.20 -42.18 -7.48
CA ARG A 90 69.18 -41.19 -6.99
C ARG A 90 70.02 -41.66 -5.79
N ILE A 91 69.92 -42.93 -5.40
CA ILE A 91 70.67 -43.52 -4.28
C ILE A 91 71.83 -44.35 -4.84
N ASP A 92 73.07 -44.00 -4.45
CA ASP A 92 74.29 -44.69 -4.89
C ASP A 92 74.25 -46.19 -4.55
N GLY A 93 74.40 -47.04 -5.57
CA GLY A 93 74.46 -48.50 -5.45
C GLY A 93 73.26 -49.27 -6.02
N VAL A 94 72.21 -48.58 -6.50
CA VAL A 94 71.08 -49.23 -7.18
C VAL A 94 71.45 -49.59 -8.63
N VAL A 95 71.30 -50.87 -8.99
CA VAL A 95 71.64 -51.42 -10.31
C VAL A 95 70.39 -51.57 -11.20
N ALA A 96 69.24 -51.89 -10.61
CA ALA A 96 67.95 -51.93 -11.29
C ALA A 96 66.81 -51.73 -10.27
N ILE A 97 65.65 -51.25 -10.74
CA ILE A 97 64.46 -51.05 -9.91
C ILE A 97 63.30 -51.85 -10.52
N GLU A 98 62.68 -52.73 -9.73
CA GLU A 98 61.48 -53.46 -10.10
C GLU A 98 60.27 -52.84 -9.39
N ASN A 99 59.54 -51.97 -10.11
CA ASN A 99 58.36 -51.29 -9.57
C ASN A 99 57.10 -52.15 -9.75
N ASN A 100 56.60 -52.71 -8.66
CA ASN A 100 55.32 -53.40 -8.56
C ASN A 100 54.33 -52.65 -7.64
N VAL A 101 54.48 -51.32 -7.51
CA VAL A 101 53.52 -50.47 -6.80
C VAL A 101 52.29 -50.26 -7.68
N THR A 102 51.11 -50.57 -7.16
CA THR A 102 49.84 -50.48 -7.92
C THR A 102 48.94 -49.40 -7.35
N THR A 103 48.27 -48.62 -8.21
CA THR A 103 47.37 -47.56 -7.74
C THR A 103 46.12 -48.18 -7.11
N SER A 104 45.88 -47.90 -5.83
CA SER A 104 44.68 -48.38 -5.15
C SER A 104 43.44 -47.82 -5.85
N THR A 105 42.59 -48.71 -6.36
CA THR A 105 41.37 -48.35 -7.09
C THR A 105 40.15 -48.38 -6.16
N ASP A 106 40.36 -48.13 -4.87
CA ASP A 106 39.27 -48.20 -3.90
C ASP A 106 38.35 -46.97 -3.98
N LEU A 107 37.21 -47.20 -4.66
CA LEU A 107 36.17 -46.21 -4.90
C LEU A 107 35.54 -45.71 -3.59
N ALA A 108 35.71 -46.42 -2.46
CA ALA A 108 35.15 -46.07 -1.16
C ALA A 108 35.63 -44.70 -0.64
N GLU A 109 36.92 -44.38 -0.77
CA GLU A 109 37.51 -43.16 -0.19
C GLU A 109 37.06 -41.87 -0.88
N ARG A 110 36.65 -41.94 -2.15
CA ARG A 110 36.14 -40.78 -2.90
C ARG A 110 34.63 -40.56 -2.70
N ILE A 111 33.89 -41.61 -2.33
CA ILE A 111 32.44 -41.55 -2.13
C ILE A 111 32.08 -41.11 -0.70
N SER A 112 32.88 -41.47 0.31
CA SER A 112 32.64 -41.14 1.72
C SER A 112 32.34 -39.64 1.99
N PRO A 113 33.12 -38.63 1.55
CA PRO A 113 32.82 -37.22 1.85
C PRO A 113 31.55 -36.72 1.16
N ALA A 114 31.12 -37.32 0.04
CA ALA A 114 29.86 -36.97 -0.61
C ALA A 114 28.67 -37.57 0.14
N VAL A 115 28.78 -38.83 0.58
CA VAL A 115 27.76 -39.54 1.36
C VAL A 115 27.59 -38.92 2.75
N GLU A 116 28.67 -38.53 3.43
CA GLU A 116 28.60 -37.84 4.73
C GLU A 116 27.93 -36.46 4.64
N ARG A 117 28.21 -35.70 3.58
CA ARG A 117 27.51 -34.43 3.29
C ARG A 117 26.03 -34.65 2.98
N PHE A 118 25.65 -35.77 2.38
CA PHE A 118 24.26 -36.13 2.15
C PHE A 118 23.57 -36.57 3.45
N LEU A 119 24.18 -37.49 4.22
CA LEU A 119 23.65 -37.99 5.48
C LEU A 119 23.52 -36.90 6.55
N SER A 120 24.45 -35.92 6.59
CA SER A 120 24.33 -34.77 7.49
C SER A 120 23.15 -33.85 7.11
N ARG A 121 22.93 -33.59 5.80
CA ARG A 121 21.72 -32.90 5.33
C ARG A 121 20.44 -33.66 5.66
N VAL A 122 20.41 -34.99 5.47
CA VAL A 122 19.25 -35.83 5.84
C VAL A 122 18.98 -35.77 7.35
N LYS A 123 20.01 -35.88 8.20
CA LYS A 123 19.87 -35.71 9.66
C LYS A 123 19.36 -34.31 10.02
N GLN A 124 19.83 -33.27 9.34
CA GLN A 124 19.36 -31.89 9.55
C GLN A 124 17.89 -31.71 9.15
N VAL A 125 17.45 -32.29 8.02
CA VAL A 125 16.03 -32.30 7.62
C VAL A 125 15.18 -33.07 8.61
N LEU A 126 15.62 -34.26 9.07
CA LEU A 126 14.93 -35.03 10.11
C LEU A 126 14.79 -34.25 11.42
N ALA A 127 15.82 -33.51 11.84
CA ALA A 127 15.77 -32.63 13.01
C ALA A 127 14.80 -31.44 12.86
N PHE A 128 14.50 -31.01 11.63
CA PHE A 128 13.50 -29.98 11.34
C PHE A 128 12.05 -30.51 11.36
N ILE A 129 11.81 -31.82 11.25
CA ILE A 129 10.44 -32.37 11.21
C ILE A 129 9.63 -32.05 12.47
N PRO A 130 10.12 -32.22 13.71
CA PRO A 130 9.36 -31.88 14.91
C PRO A 130 8.99 -30.39 14.96
N LEU A 131 9.91 -29.50 14.57
CA LEU A 131 9.68 -28.06 14.54
C LEU A 131 8.65 -27.67 13.46
N ALA A 132 8.73 -28.30 12.28
CA ALA A 132 7.77 -28.12 11.20
C ALA A 132 6.36 -28.60 11.60
N LEU A 133 6.25 -29.71 12.35
CA LEU A 133 4.97 -30.19 12.89
C LEU A 133 4.37 -29.22 13.92
N VAL A 134 5.19 -28.63 14.80
CA VAL A 134 4.72 -27.60 15.76
C VAL A 134 4.25 -26.34 15.02
N GLY A 135 5.00 -25.87 14.01
CA GLY A 135 4.62 -24.73 13.18
C GLY A 135 3.33 -24.97 12.39
N LEU A 136 3.17 -26.17 11.80
CA LEU A 136 1.95 -26.56 11.07
C LEU A 136 0.75 -26.72 12.00
N PHE A 137 0.95 -27.25 13.22
CA PHE A 137 -0.10 -27.34 14.24
C PHE A 137 -0.55 -25.95 14.71
N ALA A 138 0.40 -25.04 14.98
CA ALA A 138 0.10 -23.66 15.33
C ALA A 138 -0.66 -22.93 14.20
N PHE A 139 -0.22 -23.09 12.94
CA PHE A 139 -0.94 -22.60 11.76
C PHE A 139 -2.38 -23.11 11.71
N GLY A 140 -2.56 -24.43 11.79
CA GLY A 140 -3.86 -25.08 11.75
C GLY A 140 -4.79 -24.61 12.86
N LEU A 141 -4.27 -24.44 14.08
CA LEU A 141 -5.01 -23.94 15.24
C LEU A 141 -5.45 -22.49 15.04
N ILE A 142 -4.56 -21.60 14.58
CA ILE A 142 -4.87 -20.19 14.31
C ILE A 142 -5.93 -20.06 13.20
N VAL A 143 -5.79 -20.81 12.10
CA VAL A 143 -6.76 -20.81 11.00
C VAL A 143 -8.10 -21.41 11.44
N PHE A 144 -8.10 -22.47 12.26
CA PHE A 144 -9.32 -23.04 12.84
C PHE A 144 -10.06 -22.03 13.73
N ILE A 145 -9.36 -21.33 14.61
CA ILE A 145 -9.92 -20.25 15.44
C ILE A 145 -10.49 -19.14 14.54
N GLY A 146 -9.75 -18.69 13.53
CA GLY A 146 -10.20 -17.67 12.59
C GLY A 146 -11.45 -18.08 11.81
N PHE A 147 -11.52 -19.33 11.37
CA PHE A 147 -12.70 -19.88 10.68
C PHE A 147 -13.90 -20.01 11.63
N PHE A 148 -13.69 -20.42 12.88
CA PHE A 148 -14.72 -20.48 13.91
C PHE A 148 -15.32 -19.09 14.20
N VAL A 149 -14.46 -18.08 14.41
CA VAL A 149 -14.85 -16.67 14.63
C VAL A 149 -15.58 -16.09 13.41
N ALA A 150 -15.13 -16.39 12.19
CA ALA A 150 -15.80 -15.95 10.96
C ALA A 150 -17.13 -16.68 10.69
N ARG A 151 -17.32 -17.90 11.22
CA ARG A 151 -18.56 -18.67 11.08
C ARG A 151 -19.63 -18.24 12.08
N GLN A 152 -19.25 -17.73 13.25
CA GLN A 152 -20.17 -17.28 14.29
C GLN A 152 -21.07 -16.13 13.79
N LYS A 153 -22.40 -16.32 13.82
CA LYS A 153 -23.38 -15.35 13.29
C LYS A 153 -23.57 -14.11 14.18
N ASN A 154 -23.67 -14.31 15.49
CA ASN A 154 -24.13 -13.30 16.47
C ASN A 154 -23.44 -11.91 16.46
N PRO A 155 -22.11 -11.75 16.24
CA PRO A 155 -21.50 -10.42 16.26
C PRO A 155 -21.62 -9.69 14.91
N TRP A 156 -21.48 -10.41 13.78
CA TRP A 156 -21.43 -9.80 12.45
C TRP A 156 -22.80 -9.31 11.99
N ASP A 157 -23.83 -10.14 12.18
CA ASP A 157 -25.19 -9.86 11.73
C ASP A 157 -25.85 -8.74 12.56
N LYS A 158 -25.28 -8.38 13.73
CA LYS A 158 -25.66 -7.21 14.55
C LYS A 158 -24.91 -5.92 14.17
N LEU A 159 -23.73 -6.03 13.57
CA LEU A 159 -22.94 -4.89 13.11
C LEU A 159 -23.32 -4.46 11.68
N ALA A 160 -23.79 -5.39 10.87
CA ALA A 160 -24.14 -5.18 9.48
C ALA A 160 -25.50 -5.82 9.15
N PRO A 161 -26.59 -5.04 9.02
CA PRO A 161 -27.91 -5.55 8.62
C PRO A 161 -27.92 -6.16 7.21
N ASN A 162 -26.99 -5.75 6.34
CA ASN A 162 -26.88 -6.24 4.98
C ASN A 162 -25.98 -7.50 4.92
N PRO A 163 -26.48 -8.66 4.44
CA PRO A 163 -25.71 -9.91 4.39
C PRO A 163 -24.44 -9.80 3.55
N PHE A 164 -24.43 -8.99 2.48
CA PHE A 164 -23.24 -8.75 1.65
C PHE A 164 -22.08 -8.12 2.45
N ILE A 165 -22.40 -7.19 3.35
CA ILE A 165 -21.41 -6.53 4.20
C ILE A 165 -20.90 -7.50 5.27
N ALA A 166 -21.77 -8.34 5.83
CA ALA A 166 -21.36 -9.39 6.77
C ALA A 166 -20.37 -10.38 6.12
N ASP A 167 -20.62 -10.82 4.89
CA ASP A 167 -19.71 -11.73 4.16
C ASP A 167 -18.35 -11.10 3.82
N ILE A 168 -18.31 -9.80 3.52
CA ILE A 168 -17.05 -9.05 3.38
C ILE A 168 -16.26 -9.08 4.69
N TYR A 169 -16.88 -8.78 5.84
CA TYR A 169 -16.21 -8.84 7.15
C TYR A 169 -15.68 -10.25 7.47
N ARG A 170 -16.50 -11.29 7.27
CA ARG A 170 -16.10 -12.70 7.46
C ARG A 170 -14.90 -13.07 6.59
N THR A 171 -14.85 -12.56 5.36
CA THR A 171 -13.74 -12.80 4.42
C THR A 171 -12.46 -12.08 4.84
N ILE A 172 -12.54 -10.80 5.23
CA ILE A 172 -11.41 -10.01 5.74
C ILE A 172 -10.81 -10.68 6.98
N ILE A 173 -11.65 -11.11 7.92
CA ILE A 173 -11.20 -11.78 9.15
C ILE A 173 -10.52 -13.11 8.84
N ARG A 174 -11.12 -13.95 7.98
CA ARG A 174 -10.50 -15.21 7.56
C ARG A 174 -9.13 -14.98 6.93
N LEU A 175 -9.00 -13.98 6.05
CA LEU A 175 -7.74 -13.61 5.43
C LEU A 175 -6.71 -13.13 6.47
N ALA A 176 -7.11 -12.29 7.43
CA ALA A 176 -6.25 -11.81 8.50
C ALA A 176 -5.72 -12.96 9.38
N PHE A 177 -6.57 -13.90 9.78
CA PHE A 177 -6.15 -15.08 10.55
C PHE A 177 -5.24 -16.02 9.75
N ILE A 178 -5.48 -16.20 8.44
CA ILE A 178 -4.56 -16.97 7.57
C ILE A 178 -3.20 -16.28 7.50
N SER A 179 -3.15 -14.98 7.21
CA SER A 179 -1.90 -14.21 7.15
C SER A 179 -1.14 -14.24 8.48
N PHE A 180 -1.84 -14.06 9.61
CA PHE A 180 -1.23 -14.15 10.94
C PHE A 180 -0.71 -15.56 11.24
N GLY A 181 -1.47 -16.60 10.88
CA GLY A 181 -1.03 -17.99 11.00
C GLY A 181 0.24 -18.28 10.20
N VAL A 182 0.34 -17.79 8.96
CA VAL A 182 1.56 -17.94 8.14
C VAL A 182 2.76 -17.27 8.81
N VAL A 183 2.58 -16.06 9.35
CA VAL A 183 3.63 -15.34 10.08
C VAL A 183 4.13 -16.14 11.28
N VAL A 184 3.23 -16.61 12.15
CA VAL A 184 3.57 -17.39 13.34
C VAL A 184 4.24 -18.73 12.97
N ALA A 185 3.77 -19.40 11.92
CA ALA A 185 4.38 -20.66 11.46
C ALA A 185 5.81 -20.46 10.96
N LEU A 186 6.06 -19.44 10.13
CA LEU A 186 7.40 -19.14 9.61
C LEU A 186 8.36 -18.68 10.71
N ASP A 187 7.87 -17.98 11.72
CA ASP A 187 8.63 -17.58 12.91
C ASP A 187 9.06 -18.81 13.74
N ILE A 188 8.13 -19.74 14.02
CA ILE A 188 8.43 -21.03 14.68
C ILE A 188 9.47 -21.84 13.90
N LEU A 189 9.39 -21.86 12.56
CA LEU A 189 10.39 -22.54 11.72
C LEU A 189 11.75 -21.82 11.65
N GLY A 190 11.90 -20.65 12.27
CA GLY A 190 13.11 -19.82 12.16
C GLY A 190 13.36 -19.28 10.75
N ALA A 191 12.34 -19.28 9.89
CA ALA A 191 12.43 -18.96 8.46
C ALA A 191 12.42 -17.44 8.20
N THR A 192 13.23 -16.69 8.96
CA THR A 192 13.23 -15.22 9.02
C THR A 192 13.42 -14.55 7.65
N ALA A 193 14.21 -15.14 6.76
CA ALA A 193 14.39 -14.66 5.39
C ALA A 193 13.09 -14.74 4.58
N LEU A 194 12.41 -15.89 4.59
CA LEU A 194 11.13 -16.08 3.90
C LEU A 194 10.03 -15.20 4.51
N LEU A 195 9.99 -15.11 5.84
CA LEU A 195 9.08 -14.23 6.57
C LEU A 195 9.27 -12.77 6.15
N SER A 196 10.52 -12.29 6.07
CA SER A 196 10.85 -10.93 5.64
C SER A 196 10.44 -10.66 4.20
N THR A 197 10.66 -11.61 3.27
CA THR A 197 10.21 -11.49 1.87
C THR A 197 8.68 -11.42 1.77
N ILE A 198 7.96 -12.29 2.50
CA ILE A 198 6.50 -12.34 2.48
C ILE A 198 5.89 -11.08 3.11
N LEU A 199 6.43 -10.62 4.25
CA LEU A 199 6.00 -9.37 4.89
C LEU A 199 6.30 -8.14 4.02
N GLY A 200 7.45 -8.11 3.33
CA GLY A 200 7.78 -7.06 2.37
C GLY A 200 6.79 -7.01 1.20
N ALA A 201 6.49 -8.16 0.59
CA ALA A 201 5.49 -8.25 -0.48
C ALA A 201 4.08 -7.88 -0.01
N ALA A 202 3.66 -8.37 1.16
CA ALA A 202 2.38 -8.03 1.78
C ALA A 202 2.28 -6.53 2.12
N GLY A 203 3.38 -5.90 2.55
CA GLY A 203 3.45 -4.46 2.79
C GLY A 203 3.22 -3.62 1.53
N ILE A 204 3.81 -4.02 0.39
CA ILE A 204 3.60 -3.35 -0.91
C ILE A 204 2.13 -3.51 -1.37
N ILE A 205 1.57 -4.71 -1.25
CA ILE A 205 0.15 -4.98 -1.57
C ILE A 205 -0.78 -4.17 -0.64
N GLY A 206 -0.47 -4.12 0.66
CA GLY A 206 -1.21 -3.35 1.65
C GLY A 206 -1.16 -1.84 1.39
N LEU A 207 -0.02 -1.30 0.94
CA LEU A 207 0.12 0.10 0.53
C LEU A 207 -0.74 0.41 -0.71
N ALA A 208 -0.70 -0.47 -1.73
CA ALA A 208 -1.52 -0.31 -2.94
C ALA A 208 -3.02 -0.34 -2.62
N LEU A 209 -3.47 -1.28 -1.77
CA LEU A 209 -4.85 -1.36 -1.30
C LEU A 209 -5.22 -0.13 -0.45
N GLY A 210 -4.31 0.33 0.41
CA GLY A 210 -4.46 1.54 1.22
C GLY A 210 -4.69 2.80 0.38
N PHE A 211 -3.96 2.96 -0.72
CA PHE A 211 -4.22 4.03 -1.68
C PHE A 211 -5.57 3.87 -2.39
N ALA A 212 -5.97 2.64 -2.77
CA ALA A 212 -7.25 2.38 -3.42
C ALA A 212 -8.47 2.72 -2.54
N VAL A 213 -8.38 2.53 -1.21
CA VAL A 213 -9.48 2.85 -0.28
C VAL A 213 -9.43 4.26 0.30
N ARG A 214 -8.36 5.02 0.04
CA ARG A 214 -8.08 6.34 0.64
C ARG A 214 -9.29 7.27 0.59
N ASP A 215 -9.87 7.48 -0.59
CA ASP A 215 -10.95 8.44 -0.80
C ASP A 215 -12.23 8.04 -0.05
N THR A 216 -12.47 6.74 0.11
CA THR A 216 -13.61 6.22 0.89
C THR A 216 -13.42 6.51 2.38
N VAL A 217 -12.22 6.24 2.91
CA VAL A 217 -11.87 6.52 4.31
C VAL A 217 -11.90 8.04 4.58
N GLU A 218 -11.39 8.86 3.67
CA GLU A 218 -11.37 10.31 3.80
C GLU A 218 -12.79 10.90 3.88
N ASN A 219 -13.70 10.46 2.99
CA ASN A 219 -15.09 10.91 3.00
C ASN A 219 -15.87 10.39 4.23
N PHE A 220 -15.57 9.19 4.73
CA PHE A 220 -16.17 8.67 5.97
C PHE A 220 -15.73 9.48 7.20
N ILE A 221 -14.42 9.76 7.35
CA ILE A 221 -13.90 10.59 8.44
C ILE A 221 -14.49 12.01 8.35
N ALA A 222 -14.58 12.59 7.16
CA ALA A 222 -15.22 13.88 6.96
C ALA A 222 -16.71 13.86 7.35
N SER A 223 -17.46 12.80 7.01
CA SER A 223 -18.85 12.61 7.44
C SER A 223 -18.98 12.62 8.97
N LEU A 224 -18.09 11.90 9.67
CA LEU A 224 -18.08 11.82 11.13
C LEU A 224 -17.76 13.18 11.75
N LEU A 225 -16.73 13.87 11.25
CA LEU A 225 -16.33 15.19 11.76
C LEU A 225 -17.38 16.28 11.51
N LEU A 226 -18.06 16.26 10.35
CA LEU A 226 -19.18 17.16 10.06
C LEU A 226 -20.37 16.88 11.00
N SER A 227 -20.68 15.61 11.27
CA SER A 227 -21.76 15.21 12.20
C SER A 227 -21.47 15.62 13.66
N ILE A 228 -20.21 15.53 14.10
CA ILE A 228 -19.78 15.93 15.45
C ILE A 228 -19.74 17.46 15.60
N ARG A 229 -19.15 18.18 14.63
CA ARG A 229 -18.94 19.64 14.75
C ARG A 229 -20.16 20.48 14.35
N GLN A 230 -21.09 19.91 13.58
CA GLN A 230 -22.31 20.57 13.08
C GLN A 230 -22.11 22.03 12.62
N PRO A 231 -21.25 22.27 11.60
CA PRO A 231 -21.08 23.62 11.03
C PRO A 231 -22.39 24.15 10.42
N PHE A 232 -23.23 23.24 9.93
CA PHE A 232 -24.57 23.46 9.40
C PHE A 232 -25.52 22.34 9.87
N ARG A 233 -26.82 22.56 9.70
CA ARG A 233 -27.92 21.62 9.95
C ARG A 233 -28.70 21.33 8.67
N PRO A 234 -29.50 20.24 8.62
CA PRO A 234 -30.52 20.09 7.59
C PRO A 234 -31.43 21.33 7.55
N ASN A 235 -31.86 21.71 6.36
CA ASN A 235 -32.58 22.95 6.03
C ASN A 235 -31.80 24.28 6.16
N ASP A 236 -30.52 24.29 6.58
CA ASP A 236 -29.71 25.51 6.46
C ASP A 236 -29.43 25.85 4.99
N THR A 237 -29.53 27.13 4.62
CA THR A 237 -29.03 27.65 3.34
C THR A 237 -27.56 28.00 3.49
N ILE A 238 -26.71 27.34 2.72
CA ILE A 238 -25.26 27.48 2.80
C ILE A 238 -24.61 27.65 1.43
N GLU A 239 -23.37 28.11 1.42
CA GLU A 239 -22.49 28.15 0.27
C GLU A 239 -21.24 27.31 0.55
N ILE A 240 -20.91 26.40 -0.36
CA ILE A 240 -19.71 25.57 -0.30
C ILE A 240 -18.99 25.66 -1.65
N GLY A 241 -17.78 26.24 -1.66
CA GLY A 241 -16.95 26.29 -2.87
C GLY A 241 -17.53 27.08 -4.05
N GLY A 242 -18.57 27.89 -3.84
CA GLY A 242 -19.31 28.62 -4.86
C GLY A 242 -20.72 28.07 -5.12
N ASP A 243 -20.99 26.81 -4.76
CA ASP A 243 -22.34 26.22 -4.84
C ASP A 243 -23.21 26.73 -3.69
N VAL A 244 -24.31 27.42 -4.00
CA VAL A 244 -25.29 27.92 -3.02
C VAL A 244 -26.53 27.03 -3.03
N GLY A 245 -26.95 26.56 -1.86
CA GLY A 245 -28.16 25.75 -1.74
C GLY A 245 -28.60 25.44 -0.31
N LYS A 246 -29.80 24.89 -0.18
CA LYS A 246 -30.38 24.41 1.08
C LYS A 246 -29.90 22.99 1.37
N VAL A 247 -29.38 22.72 2.56
CA VAL A 247 -28.90 21.38 2.96
C VAL A 247 -30.09 20.42 3.08
N ILE A 248 -30.17 19.43 2.18
CA ILE A 248 -31.16 18.35 2.29
C ILE A 248 -30.69 17.36 3.37
N ARG A 249 -29.52 16.74 3.16
CA ARG A 249 -28.98 15.71 4.06
C ARG A 249 -27.48 15.49 3.91
N LEU A 250 -26.87 15.01 5.00
CA LEU A 250 -25.54 14.42 5.02
C LEU A 250 -25.67 12.90 4.83
N THR A 251 -24.88 12.32 3.94
CA THR A 251 -24.74 10.85 3.77
C THR A 251 -23.33 10.41 4.15
N SER A 252 -23.04 9.10 4.18
CA SER A 252 -21.72 8.58 4.52
C SER A 252 -20.58 9.03 3.59
N ARG A 253 -20.89 9.49 2.35
CA ARG A 253 -19.88 9.96 1.39
C ARG A 253 -20.10 11.38 0.83
N ALA A 254 -21.32 11.90 0.84
CA ALA A 254 -21.63 13.20 0.25
C ALA A 254 -22.67 14.00 1.04
N THR A 255 -22.55 15.32 0.99
CA THR A 255 -23.58 16.27 1.41
C THR A 255 -24.43 16.61 0.19
N ILE A 256 -25.75 16.61 0.35
CA ILE A 256 -26.71 16.91 -0.72
C ILE A 256 -27.32 18.28 -0.43
N LEU A 257 -27.18 19.21 -1.38
CA LEU A 257 -27.82 20.51 -1.38
C LEU A 257 -28.89 20.57 -2.47
N LEU A 258 -29.93 21.36 -2.25
CA LEU A 258 -30.84 21.83 -3.30
C LEU A 258 -30.42 23.24 -3.72
N SER A 259 -30.09 23.45 -5.00
CA SER A 259 -29.81 24.79 -5.53
C SER A 259 -31.07 25.66 -5.52
N LEU A 260 -30.89 26.98 -5.60
CA LEU A 260 -32.01 27.93 -5.70
C LEU A 260 -32.84 27.73 -6.99
N ASP A 261 -32.29 27.04 -7.99
CA ASP A 261 -32.96 26.66 -9.25
C ASP A 261 -33.61 25.27 -9.19
N GLY A 262 -33.62 24.61 -8.02
CA GLY A 262 -34.22 23.29 -7.80
C GLY A 262 -33.35 22.09 -8.16
N ASN A 263 -32.05 22.26 -8.39
CA ASN A 263 -31.14 21.17 -8.76
C ASN A 263 -30.50 20.47 -7.55
N HIS A 264 -30.37 19.15 -7.57
CA HIS A 264 -29.63 18.39 -6.56
C HIS A 264 -28.11 18.46 -6.78
N ILE A 265 -27.42 19.24 -5.95
CA ILE A 265 -25.95 19.31 -5.92
C ILE A 265 -25.42 18.28 -4.92
N ARG A 266 -24.50 17.40 -5.34
CA ARG A 266 -23.89 16.37 -4.49
C ARG A 266 -22.39 16.62 -4.33
N ILE A 267 -21.99 17.09 -3.15
CA ILE A 267 -20.59 17.44 -2.85
C ILE A 267 -19.98 16.35 -1.95
N PRO A 268 -18.82 15.75 -2.31
CA PRO A 268 -18.13 14.79 -1.44
C PRO A 268 -17.84 15.39 -0.06
N ASN A 269 -18.07 14.62 1.01
CA ASN A 269 -17.90 15.11 2.39
C ASN A 269 -16.49 15.62 2.67
N ALA A 270 -15.48 14.97 2.09
CA ALA A 270 -14.08 15.39 2.18
C ALA A 270 -13.87 16.80 1.58
N THR A 271 -14.52 17.10 0.45
CA THR A 271 -14.52 18.44 -0.16
C THR A 271 -15.23 19.44 0.75
N VAL A 272 -16.44 19.13 1.22
CA VAL A 272 -17.20 20.00 2.14
C VAL A 272 -16.39 20.37 3.38
N PHE A 273 -15.73 19.40 4.01
CA PHE A 273 -14.94 19.61 5.23
C PHE A 273 -13.67 20.45 4.99
N LYS A 274 -13.10 20.41 3.79
CA LYS A 274 -11.91 21.19 3.39
C LYS A 274 -12.25 22.58 2.83
N SER A 275 -13.46 22.77 2.31
CA SER A 275 -13.90 24.01 1.69
C SER A 275 -14.24 25.10 2.71
N ARG A 276 -14.18 26.36 2.26
CA ARG A 276 -14.81 27.48 2.97
C ARG A 276 -16.33 27.32 2.90
N ILE A 277 -16.97 27.27 4.07
CA ILE A 277 -18.43 27.20 4.21
C ILE A 277 -18.94 28.58 4.64
N ILE A 278 -19.92 29.15 3.92
CA ILE A 278 -20.73 30.27 4.40
C ILE A 278 -22.08 29.70 4.82
N ASN A 279 -22.50 29.90 6.07
CA ASN A 279 -23.84 29.55 6.50
C ASN A 279 -24.69 30.83 6.56
N TYR A 280 -25.70 30.93 5.69
CA TYR A 280 -26.58 32.09 5.64
C TYR A 280 -27.67 32.02 6.72
N THR A 281 -28.23 30.85 6.99
CA THR A 281 -29.35 30.66 7.95
C THR A 281 -28.96 30.87 9.41
N ARG A 282 -27.71 30.55 9.79
CA ARG A 282 -27.26 30.56 11.20
C ARG A 282 -27.31 31.93 11.88
N ASN A 283 -27.38 33.03 11.11
CA ASN A 283 -27.64 34.37 11.64
C ASN A 283 -28.97 34.91 11.09
N ARG A 284 -29.90 35.27 11.99
CA ARG A 284 -31.22 35.81 11.61
C ARG A 284 -31.09 37.05 10.71
N GLY A 285 -30.30 38.03 11.18
CA GLY A 285 -30.05 39.28 10.46
C GLY A 285 -29.13 39.09 9.25
N ARG A 286 -29.57 39.47 8.05
CA ARG A 286 -28.70 39.56 6.86
C ARG A 286 -28.75 40.94 6.23
N ARG A 287 -27.56 41.48 5.97
CA ARG A 287 -27.39 42.75 5.27
C ARG A 287 -27.57 42.56 3.76
N PHE A 288 -28.53 43.26 3.16
CA PHE A 288 -28.52 43.50 1.72
C PHE A 288 -27.73 44.79 1.42
N GLN A 289 -27.25 44.90 0.19
CA GLN A 289 -26.74 46.16 -0.36
C GLN A 289 -27.08 46.26 -1.84
N PHE A 290 -27.25 47.49 -2.33
CA PHE A 290 -27.42 47.78 -3.75
C PHE A 290 -26.94 49.20 -4.10
N PRO A 291 -26.34 49.40 -5.27
CA PRO A 291 -25.97 50.72 -5.76
C PRO A 291 -27.19 51.46 -6.33
N MET A 292 -27.15 52.79 -6.24
CA MET A 292 -28.10 53.73 -6.84
C MET A 292 -27.33 54.93 -7.38
N HIS A 293 -27.48 55.21 -8.67
CA HIS A 293 -26.90 56.40 -9.30
C HIS A 293 -27.84 57.60 -9.13
N ILE A 294 -27.29 58.77 -8.80
CA ILE A 294 -27.97 60.06 -8.84
C ILE A 294 -27.26 61.02 -9.80
N PRO A 295 -27.98 61.87 -10.55
CA PRO A 295 -27.37 62.79 -11.51
C PRO A 295 -26.57 63.91 -10.83
N ALA A 296 -25.57 64.46 -11.52
CA ALA A 296 -24.67 65.50 -10.99
C ALA A 296 -25.33 66.83 -10.57
N ASN A 297 -26.62 67.03 -10.89
CA ASN A 297 -27.40 68.20 -10.46
C ASN A 297 -28.15 67.98 -9.13
N GLU A 298 -28.02 66.81 -8.49
CA GLU A 298 -28.63 66.49 -7.21
C GLU A 298 -27.59 66.49 -6.07
N ASP A 299 -28.02 66.92 -4.88
CA ASP A 299 -27.19 66.96 -3.68
C ASP A 299 -27.04 65.54 -3.07
N PRO A 300 -25.83 64.94 -3.06
CA PRO A 300 -25.63 63.57 -2.60
C PRO A 300 -25.92 63.40 -1.10
N GLY A 301 -25.70 64.43 -0.28
CA GLY A 301 -26.04 64.38 1.16
C GLY A 301 -27.55 64.25 1.35
N LYS A 302 -28.31 65.12 0.67
CA LYS A 302 -29.79 65.07 0.72
C LYS A 302 -30.38 63.81 0.08
N ALA A 303 -29.69 63.18 -0.88
CA ALA A 303 -30.08 61.91 -1.45
C ALA A 303 -29.82 60.74 -0.49
N LEU A 304 -28.68 60.74 0.22
CA LEU A 304 -28.38 59.78 1.27
C LEU A 304 -29.37 59.87 2.44
N ASP A 305 -29.62 61.07 2.97
CA ASP A 305 -30.55 61.29 4.09
C ASP A 305 -31.97 60.80 3.74
N ARG A 306 -32.49 61.16 2.56
CA ARG A 306 -33.77 60.65 2.06
C ARG A 306 -33.75 59.15 1.93
N GLY A 307 -32.72 58.59 1.29
CA GLY A 307 -32.66 57.16 1.03
C GLY A 307 -32.62 56.32 2.31
N VAL A 308 -31.81 56.71 3.29
CA VAL A 308 -31.78 56.05 4.60
C VAL A 308 -33.13 56.20 5.32
N ALA A 309 -33.75 57.39 5.29
CA ALA A 309 -35.05 57.61 5.93
C ALA A 309 -36.20 56.81 5.29
N GLU A 310 -36.16 56.54 3.98
CA GLU A 310 -37.16 55.66 3.33
C GLU A 310 -36.89 54.18 3.62
N LEU A 311 -35.61 53.74 3.67
CA LEU A 311 -35.29 52.37 4.11
C LEU A 311 -35.70 52.09 5.57
N GLN A 312 -35.64 53.10 6.45
CA GLN A 312 -36.11 53.01 7.83
C GLN A 312 -37.64 52.88 7.97
N ARG A 313 -38.42 53.15 6.91
CA ARG A 313 -39.89 53.00 6.90
C ARG A 313 -40.37 51.67 6.34
N LEU A 314 -39.48 50.81 5.88
CA LEU A 314 -39.85 49.52 5.32
C LEU A 314 -40.00 48.51 6.46
N ASP A 315 -41.20 47.98 6.64
CA ASP A 315 -41.54 47.09 7.78
C ASP A 315 -40.64 45.84 7.88
N PHE A 316 -40.07 45.40 6.75
CA PHE A 316 -39.15 44.26 6.67
C PHE A 316 -37.67 44.61 6.92
N VAL A 317 -37.33 45.88 7.09
CA VAL A 317 -35.96 46.34 7.40
C VAL A 317 -35.82 46.52 8.91
N LEU A 318 -34.81 45.87 9.49
CA LEU A 318 -34.55 45.92 10.92
C LEU A 318 -34.11 47.33 11.36
N GLU A 319 -34.72 47.86 12.42
CA GLU A 319 -34.29 49.10 13.08
C GLU A 319 -32.86 49.00 13.64
N LYS A 320 -32.45 47.79 14.06
CA LYS A 320 -31.15 47.50 14.67
C LYS A 320 -30.57 46.20 14.09
N PRO A 321 -29.45 46.25 13.35
CA PRO A 321 -28.69 47.45 12.99
C PRO A 321 -29.42 48.32 11.96
N ALA A 322 -29.42 49.63 12.17
CA ALA A 322 -30.10 50.58 11.28
C ALA A 322 -29.53 50.53 9.84
N PRO A 323 -30.36 50.83 8.82
CA PRO A 323 -29.88 50.95 7.44
C PRO A 323 -28.90 52.14 7.30
N THR A 324 -28.00 52.02 6.34
CA THR A 324 -26.95 53.00 6.06
C THR A 324 -26.83 53.28 4.56
N GLY A 325 -26.27 54.45 4.23
CA GLY A 325 -25.91 54.79 2.86
C GLY A 325 -24.57 55.53 2.85
N TRP A 326 -23.81 55.37 1.78
CA TRP A 326 -22.54 56.07 1.57
C TRP A 326 -22.31 56.35 0.08
N ILE A 327 -21.41 57.29 -0.22
CA ILE A 327 -20.93 57.51 -1.59
C ILE A 327 -19.91 56.42 -1.91
N GLU A 328 -20.12 55.69 -3.00
CA GLU A 328 -19.21 54.65 -3.48
C GLU A 328 -18.23 55.18 -4.52
N ASN A 329 -18.71 56.03 -5.45
CA ASN A 329 -17.86 56.75 -6.41
C ASN A 329 -18.54 58.02 -6.94
N VAL A 330 -17.77 58.97 -7.45
CA VAL A 330 -18.24 60.17 -8.18
C VAL A 330 -17.66 60.14 -9.59
N ASP A 331 -18.50 60.35 -10.60
CA ASP A 331 -18.13 60.30 -12.01
C ASP A 331 -18.71 61.50 -12.80
N ASN A 332 -18.43 61.56 -14.10
CA ASN A 332 -18.86 62.66 -14.97
C ASN A 332 -20.37 62.68 -15.25
N SER A 333 -21.08 61.57 -15.01
CA SER A 333 -22.55 61.48 -15.14
C SER A 333 -23.27 61.82 -13.83
N GLY A 334 -22.64 61.56 -12.69
CA GLY A 334 -23.26 61.79 -11.39
C GLY A 334 -22.50 61.16 -10.22
N THR A 335 -23.25 60.83 -9.17
CA THR A 335 -22.71 60.18 -7.96
C THR A 335 -23.34 58.80 -7.79
N ASN A 336 -22.50 57.79 -7.60
CA ASN A 336 -22.93 56.43 -7.26
C ASN A 336 -22.99 56.30 -5.74
N LEU A 337 -24.21 56.17 -5.22
CA LEU A 337 -24.50 55.89 -3.82
C LEU A 337 -24.66 54.38 -3.64
N CYS A 338 -24.25 53.85 -2.49
CA CYS A 338 -24.55 52.48 -2.09
C CYS A 338 -25.40 52.53 -0.83
N PHE A 339 -26.52 51.79 -0.84
CA PHE A 339 -27.44 51.69 0.28
C PHE A 339 -27.46 50.26 0.81
N ALA A 340 -27.51 50.11 2.12
CA ALA A 340 -27.58 48.83 2.81
C ALA A 340 -28.62 48.85 3.93
N GLY A 341 -29.29 47.72 4.11
CA GLY A 341 -30.23 47.47 5.20
C GLY A 341 -30.13 46.02 5.67
N TRP A 342 -30.63 45.75 6.87
CA TRP A 342 -30.67 44.42 7.44
C TRP A 342 -32.10 43.90 7.46
N ILE A 343 -32.30 42.61 7.24
CA ILE A 343 -33.61 41.93 7.33
C ILE A 343 -33.49 40.70 8.22
N ASP A 344 -34.60 40.24 8.82
CA ASP A 344 -34.68 38.87 9.33
C ASP A 344 -34.98 37.89 8.19
N GLN A 345 -34.08 36.94 7.96
CA GLN A 345 -34.22 35.93 6.89
C GLN A 345 -35.32 34.90 7.15
N HIS A 346 -35.82 34.76 8.39
CA HIS A 346 -36.93 33.86 8.70
C HIS A 346 -38.30 34.47 8.36
N GLU A 347 -38.39 35.79 8.35
CA GLU A 347 -39.64 36.54 8.11
C GLU A 347 -39.70 37.12 6.68
N SER A 348 -38.54 37.35 6.05
CA SER A 348 -38.44 38.01 4.74
C SER A 348 -37.46 37.32 3.79
N HIS A 349 -37.95 36.93 2.61
CA HIS A 349 -37.11 36.33 1.59
C HIS A 349 -36.11 37.33 1.00
N PHE A 350 -34.82 37.05 1.16
CA PHE A 350 -33.73 38.01 0.93
C PHE A 350 -33.74 38.71 -0.43
N GLN A 351 -33.96 37.99 -1.53
CA GLN A 351 -33.96 38.59 -2.86
C GLN A 351 -35.21 39.47 -3.10
N HIS A 352 -36.35 39.12 -2.51
CA HIS A 352 -37.58 39.92 -2.63
C HIS A 352 -37.47 41.21 -1.82
N ALA A 353 -37.04 41.13 -0.56
CA ALA A 353 -36.81 42.30 0.28
C ALA A 353 -35.79 43.28 -0.34
N ARG A 354 -34.67 42.78 -0.85
CA ARG A 354 -33.66 43.59 -1.56
C ARG A 354 -34.23 44.25 -2.83
N GLY A 355 -34.99 43.52 -3.63
CA GLY A 355 -35.59 44.04 -4.87
C GLY A 355 -36.66 45.11 -4.59
N GLU A 356 -37.50 44.89 -3.57
CA GLU A 356 -38.55 45.83 -3.19
C GLU A 356 -37.97 47.10 -2.53
N ALA A 357 -36.97 46.95 -1.66
CA ALA A 357 -36.23 48.09 -1.12
C ALA A 357 -35.61 48.95 -2.23
N MET A 358 -34.96 48.33 -3.22
CA MET A 358 -34.40 49.04 -4.38
C MET A 358 -35.47 49.75 -5.23
N ARG A 359 -36.63 49.10 -5.44
CA ARG A 359 -37.77 49.68 -6.18
C ARG A 359 -38.35 50.89 -5.47
N LEU A 360 -38.61 50.79 -4.16
CA LEU A 360 -39.18 51.87 -3.36
C LEU A 360 -38.20 53.03 -3.20
N LEU A 361 -36.91 52.74 -2.99
CA LEU A 361 -35.87 53.76 -2.91
C LEU A 361 -35.76 54.57 -4.21
N LYS A 362 -35.74 53.89 -5.35
CA LYS A 362 -35.74 54.53 -6.68
C LYS A 362 -36.92 55.49 -6.82
N LEU A 363 -38.14 55.04 -6.50
CA LEU A 363 -39.35 55.88 -6.59
C LEU A 363 -39.34 57.10 -5.65
N ALA A 364 -38.65 57.02 -4.51
CA ALA A 364 -38.53 58.13 -3.57
C ALA A 364 -37.44 59.15 -3.97
N LEU A 365 -36.37 58.69 -4.62
CA LEU A 365 -35.34 59.58 -5.17
C LEU A 365 -35.82 60.28 -6.46
N GLU A 366 -36.54 59.57 -7.34
CA GLU A 366 -37.04 60.13 -8.62
C GLU A 366 -38.17 61.17 -8.45
N LYS A 367 -38.90 61.19 -7.33
CA LYS A 367 -40.04 62.11 -7.14
C LYS A 367 -39.60 63.46 -6.55
N PRO A 368 -39.85 64.58 -7.25
CA PRO A 368 -39.75 65.91 -6.64
C PRO A 368 -40.80 66.06 -5.51
N ARG A 369 -40.42 66.78 -4.45
CA ARG A 369 -41.14 66.93 -3.16
C ARG A 369 -42.61 67.40 -3.23
N ASN A 370 -43.12 67.77 -4.40
CA ASN A 370 -44.40 68.48 -4.57
C ASN A 370 -45.59 67.60 -5.00
N SER A 371 -45.43 66.27 -5.14
CA SER A 371 -46.59 65.38 -5.28
C SER A 371 -46.79 64.53 -4.01
N ARG A 372 -47.85 64.82 -3.24
CA ARG A 372 -48.41 63.90 -2.24
C ARG A 372 -49.11 62.74 -2.96
N ALA A 373 -48.35 61.92 -3.67
CA ALA A 373 -48.83 60.64 -4.14
C ALA A 373 -49.02 59.73 -2.91
N LYS A 374 -50.23 59.16 -2.77
CA LYS A 374 -50.56 58.14 -1.78
C LYS A 374 -49.44 57.09 -1.72
N ALA A 375 -49.02 56.69 -0.51
CA ALA A 375 -47.97 55.69 -0.34
C ALA A 375 -48.28 54.47 -1.22
N PRO A 376 -47.31 53.97 -2.02
CA PRO A 376 -47.54 52.76 -2.78
C PRO A 376 -47.82 51.64 -1.79
N GLU A 377 -48.95 50.96 -1.99
CA GLU A 377 -49.37 49.84 -1.17
C GLU A 377 -48.25 48.80 -1.19
N VAL A 378 -47.63 48.56 -0.03
CA VAL A 378 -46.60 47.53 0.12
C VAL A 378 -47.28 46.22 -0.22
N ARG A 379 -46.80 45.55 -1.27
CA ARG A 379 -47.30 44.22 -1.60
C ARG A 379 -46.90 43.32 -0.45
N ASP A 380 -47.87 42.83 0.31
CA ASP A 380 -47.60 41.89 1.39
C ASP A 380 -47.22 40.53 0.79
N VAL A 381 -45.91 40.34 0.57
CA VAL A 381 -45.31 39.08 0.10
C VAL A 381 -44.82 38.23 1.27
N SER A 382 -45.00 38.68 2.52
CA SER A 382 -44.38 38.07 3.69
C SER A 382 -44.92 36.66 4.00
N ALA A 383 -46.23 36.45 3.84
CA ALA A 383 -46.90 35.24 4.34
C ALA A 383 -47.14 34.13 3.30
N GLN A 384 -47.32 34.45 2.00
CA GLN A 384 -48.08 33.56 1.11
C GLN A 384 -47.27 32.58 0.23
N LYS A 385 -45.94 32.56 0.33
CA LYS A 385 -45.09 31.58 -0.42
C LYS A 385 -44.01 30.87 0.40
N ALA A 386 -43.35 31.54 1.34
CA ALA A 386 -42.26 30.93 2.11
C ALA A 386 -42.71 29.65 2.85
N GLY A 387 -43.89 29.68 3.50
CA GLY A 387 -44.46 28.50 4.17
C GLY A 387 -44.93 27.39 3.22
N ALA A 388 -45.16 27.69 1.93
CA ALA A 388 -45.53 26.68 0.94
C ALA A 388 -44.29 25.95 0.40
N GLU A 389 -43.23 26.70 0.04
CA GLU A 389 -41.96 26.12 -0.40
C GLU A 389 -41.30 25.28 0.71
N ASP A 390 -41.30 25.74 1.97
CA ASP A 390 -40.78 24.94 3.08
C ASP A 390 -41.63 23.69 3.37
N ALA A 391 -42.96 23.75 3.23
CA ALA A 391 -43.83 22.59 3.42
C ALA A 391 -43.67 21.55 2.29
N ASP A 392 -43.57 21.98 1.05
CA ASP A 392 -43.35 21.08 -0.09
C ASP A 392 -41.92 20.53 -0.10
N LEU A 393 -40.93 21.26 0.41
CA LEU A 393 -39.59 20.75 0.69
C LEU A 393 -39.58 19.71 1.81
N ILE A 394 -40.33 19.91 2.89
CA ILE A 394 -40.48 18.90 3.96
C ILE A 394 -41.10 17.62 3.38
N LYS A 395 -42.18 17.72 2.60
CA LYS A 395 -42.76 16.58 1.88
C LYS A 395 -41.77 15.91 0.92
N LEU A 396 -40.94 16.69 0.21
CA LEU A 396 -39.91 16.13 -0.67
C LEU A 396 -38.91 15.31 0.17
N VAL A 397 -38.39 15.87 1.27
CA VAL A 397 -37.45 15.22 2.19
C VAL A 397 -38.05 13.98 2.87
N GLU A 398 -39.34 14.00 3.17
CA GLU A 398 -40.09 12.87 3.72
C GLU A 398 -40.33 11.79 2.66
N SER A 399 -40.75 12.14 1.44
CA SER A 399 -40.90 11.18 0.34
C SER A 399 -39.57 10.53 -0.08
N ASP A 400 -38.46 11.28 -0.06
CA ASP A 400 -37.10 10.78 -0.32
C ASP A 400 -36.61 9.84 0.81
N ARG A 401 -37.16 9.98 2.02
CA ARG A 401 -36.95 9.06 3.15
C ARG A 401 -37.83 7.81 3.04
N GLU A 402 -39.11 7.98 2.70
CA GLU A 402 -40.08 6.89 2.58
C GLU A 402 -39.74 5.98 1.40
N ALA A 403 -39.47 6.52 0.21
CA ALA A 403 -39.07 5.72 -0.96
C ALA A 403 -37.78 4.90 -0.70
N ASN A 404 -36.86 5.45 0.10
CA ASN A 404 -35.63 4.78 0.49
C ASN A 404 -35.80 3.87 1.74
N SER A 405 -37.00 3.82 2.33
CA SER A 405 -37.43 2.88 3.36
C SER A 405 -38.29 1.75 2.78
N GLU A 406 -39.15 2.04 1.80
CA GLU A 406 -39.96 1.02 1.11
C GLU A 406 -39.10 0.13 0.21
N GLY A 407 -38.04 0.66 -0.40
CA GLY A 407 -37.02 -0.15 -1.09
C GLY A 407 -36.32 -1.17 -0.17
N ASP A 408 -36.34 -0.96 1.15
CA ASP A 408 -35.81 -1.89 2.17
C ASP A 408 -36.88 -2.91 2.63
N LEU A 409 -38.18 -2.57 2.49
CA LEU A 409 -39.31 -3.42 2.85
C LEU A 409 -39.73 -4.39 1.73
N LEU A 410 -39.65 -3.98 0.46
CA LEU A 410 -39.93 -4.87 -0.69
C LEU A 410 -38.93 -6.03 -0.85
N THR A 411 -37.87 -6.06 -0.05
CA THR A 411 -36.92 -7.19 0.03
C THR A 411 -37.25 -8.18 1.15
N ARG A 412 -38.30 -7.93 1.97
CA ARG A 412 -38.66 -8.78 3.13
C ARG A 412 -39.80 -9.76 2.91
N ASP A 413 -40.67 -9.54 1.93
CA ASP A 413 -41.86 -10.39 1.67
C ASP A 413 -41.60 -11.52 0.63
N GLY A 414 -40.36 -11.72 0.20
CA GLY A 414 -39.98 -12.72 -0.81
C GLY A 414 -39.27 -13.96 -0.28
N MET A 415 -39.44 -14.32 1.01
CA MET A 415 -38.62 -15.36 1.66
C MET A 415 -39.36 -16.31 2.63
N ASP A 416 -40.68 -16.47 2.44
CA ASP A 416 -41.50 -17.51 3.09
C ASP A 416 -42.26 -18.37 2.04
N GLU A 417 -41.51 -19.04 1.14
CA GLU A 417 -41.90 -20.29 0.44
C GLU A 417 -40.69 -21.23 0.30
#